data_AF-A0A8W7P295-F1
#
_entry.id   AF-A0A8W7P295-F1
#
_cell.length_a   1.000
_cell.length_b   1.000
_cell.length_c   1.000
_cell.angle_alpha   90.00
_cell.angle_beta   90.00
_cell.angle_gamma   90.00
#
_symmetry.space_group_name_H-M   'P 1'
#
loop_
_entity.id
_entity.type
_entity.pdbx_description
1 polymer ?
#
loop_
_entity_poly.entity_id
_entity_poly.type
_entity_poly.pdbx_seq_one_letter_code
_entity_poly.pdbx_strand_id
1 'polypeptide(L)'
;MLKIILDFDRWELAGGKDIVSMESIRARKCNRTVSVLNGTGTLLIDLDDKYEYGFSFARSALGNNQFNAYPMKIPSRPICQFLSTYYRVYQHMFLKYTNLPSVQEEGLCPFPKGTYWAKDAYVDSSVVPQAVPEGFWRVRPELRLVETGEAVATGSFYSRITKEWYSDVVFL
;
A
#
# COMPACT_ATOMS: atom_id res chain seq x y z
N MET A 1 6.72 -25.08 8.61
CA MET A 1 7.04 -23.71 8.10
C MET A 1 5.83 -22.78 8.26
N LEU A 2 6.03 -21.51 8.67
CA LEU A 2 4.97 -20.48 8.74
C LEU A 2 4.79 -19.79 7.39
N LYS A 3 3.56 -19.77 6.87
CA LYS A 3 3.18 -19.04 5.66
C LYS A 3 2.24 -17.89 6.02
N ILE A 4 2.60 -16.67 5.62
CA ILE A 4 1.74 -15.49 5.76
C ILE A 4 0.96 -15.31 4.45
N ILE A 5 -0.34 -15.07 4.56
CA ILE A 5 -1.23 -14.79 3.44
C ILE A 5 -1.79 -13.39 3.64
N LEU A 6 -1.61 -12.53 2.64
CA LEU A 6 -2.20 -11.19 2.58
C LEU A 6 -3.27 -11.19 1.49
N ASP A 7 -4.54 -11.21 1.92
CA ASP A 7 -5.70 -11.17 1.03
C ASP A 7 -6.19 -9.73 0.93
N PHE A 8 -5.99 -9.09 -0.21
CA PHE A 8 -6.52 -7.75 -0.48
C PHE A 8 -8.04 -7.82 -0.70
N ASP A 9 -8.79 -6.99 0.02
CA ASP A 9 -10.25 -6.93 -0.05
C ASP A 9 -10.70 -5.80 -0.98
N ARG A 10 -10.47 -4.54 -0.56
CA ARG A 10 -10.93 -3.34 -1.28
C ARG A 10 -10.10 -2.11 -0.96
N TRP A 11 -10.35 -1.04 -1.69
CA TRP A 11 -9.85 0.29 -1.38
C TRP A 11 -10.96 1.34 -1.47
N GLU A 12 -10.81 2.42 -0.73
CA GLU A 12 -11.75 3.54 -0.67
C GLU A 12 -10.96 4.85 -0.75
N LEU A 13 -11.33 5.77 -1.64
CA LEU A 13 -10.83 7.16 -1.60
C LEU A 13 -11.74 7.99 -0.71
N ALA A 14 -11.17 8.66 0.28
CA ALA A 14 -11.92 9.51 1.20
C ALA A 14 -11.71 11.03 0.93
N GLY A 15 -10.68 11.40 0.17
CA GLY A 15 -10.43 12.79 -0.26
C GLY A 15 -9.33 12.89 -1.32
N GLY A 16 -9.20 14.06 -1.95
CA GLY A 16 -8.15 14.33 -2.95
C GLY A 16 -8.46 13.83 -4.37
N LYS A 17 -9.73 13.88 -4.81
CA LYS A 17 -10.13 13.49 -6.18
C LYS A 17 -9.54 14.40 -7.27
N ASP A 18 -9.18 15.61 -6.89
CA ASP A 18 -8.45 16.62 -7.67
C ASP A 18 -6.94 16.34 -7.72
N ILE A 19 -6.43 15.43 -6.88
CA ILE A 19 -5.03 15.01 -6.84
C ILE A 19 -4.85 13.63 -7.49
N VAL A 20 -5.70 12.67 -7.13
CA VAL A 20 -5.58 11.29 -7.60
C VAL A 20 -6.95 10.68 -7.93
N SER A 21 -7.02 10.05 -9.09
CA SER A 21 -8.12 9.17 -9.47
C SER A 21 -7.64 7.72 -9.48
N MET A 22 -8.37 6.85 -8.81
CA MET A 22 -8.11 5.41 -8.78
C MET A 22 -9.35 4.62 -9.27
N GLU A 23 -10.33 5.29 -9.86
CA GLU A 23 -11.68 4.77 -10.12
C GLU A 23 -11.74 3.52 -10.98
N SER A 24 -10.71 3.21 -11.78
CA SER A 24 -10.66 2.00 -12.60
C SER A 24 -9.90 0.84 -11.95
N ILE A 25 -9.24 1.05 -10.81
CA ILE A 25 -8.52 -0.01 -10.09
C ILE A 25 -9.51 -0.92 -9.38
N ARG A 26 -9.41 -2.22 -9.64
CA ARG A 26 -10.23 -3.28 -9.06
C ARG A 26 -9.36 -4.33 -8.40
N ALA A 27 -9.84 -4.88 -7.30
CA ALA A 27 -9.30 -6.08 -6.70
C ALA A 27 -9.99 -7.31 -7.27
N ARG A 28 -9.23 -8.37 -7.51
CA ARG A 28 -9.75 -9.68 -7.91
C ARG A 28 -9.00 -10.78 -7.18
N LYS A 29 -9.71 -11.85 -6.80
CA LYS A 29 -9.09 -13.06 -6.28
C LYS A 29 -8.52 -13.88 -7.44
N CYS A 30 -7.22 -14.14 -7.42
CA CYS A 30 -6.57 -15.03 -8.39
C CYS A 30 -6.66 -16.49 -7.95
N ASN A 31 -6.46 -16.75 -6.66
CA ASN A 31 -6.58 -18.08 -6.06
C ASN A 31 -6.91 -17.96 -4.56
N ARG A 32 -6.92 -19.08 -3.83
CA ARG A 32 -7.26 -19.13 -2.38
C ARG A 32 -6.39 -18.22 -1.51
N THR A 33 -5.16 -17.91 -1.94
CA THR A 33 -4.15 -17.21 -1.14
C THR A 33 -3.60 -15.94 -1.78
N VAL A 34 -4.07 -15.57 -2.99
CA VAL A 34 -3.55 -14.45 -3.77
C VAL A 34 -4.70 -13.64 -4.31
N SER A 35 -4.71 -12.36 -3.96
CA SER A 35 -5.56 -11.33 -4.54
C SER A 35 -4.68 -10.31 -5.22
N VAL A 36 -5.13 -9.84 -6.39
CA VAL A 36 -4.38 -8.92 -7.23
C VAL A 36 -5.19 -7.67 -7.53
N LEU A 37 -4.48 -6.58 -7.78
CA LEU A 37 -5.00 -5.31 -8.26
C LEU A 37 -4.78 -5.18 -9.76
N ASN A 38 -5.82 -4.77 -10.47
CA ASN A 38 -5.75 -4.50 -11.90
C ASN A 38 -6.55 -3.24 -12.23
N GLY A 39 -6.01 -2.42 -13.13
CA GLY A 39 -6.63 -1.19 -13.59
C GLY A 39 -5.65 -0.04 -13.65
N THR A 40 -6.19 1.17 -13.78
CA THR A 40 -5.42 2.38 -14.05
C THR A 40 -5.80 3.49 -13.06
N GLY A 41 -4.79 4.08 -12.43
CA GLY A 41 -4.92 5.33 -11.69
C GLY A 41 -4.34 6.49 -12.48
N THR A 42 -4.82 7.69 -12.21
CA THR A 42 -4.26 8.93 -12.74
C THR A 42 -3.89 9.84 -11.57
N LEU A 43 -2.63 10.23 -11.52
CA LEU A 43 -2.17 11.32 -10.67
C LEU A 43 -2.28 12.61 -11.48
N LEU A 44 -3.00 13.59 -10.94
CA LEU A 44 -3.41 14.80 -11.65
C LEU A 44 -2.40 15.95 -11.51
N ILE A 45 -1.55 15.89 -10.48
CA ILE A 45 -0.53 16.90 -10.17
C ILE A 45 0.83 16.25 -9.94
N ASP A 46 1.90 16.99 -10.23
CA ASP A 46 3.25 16.57 -9.83
C ASP A 46 3.37 16.68 -8.31
N LEU A 47 3.94 15.65 -7.67
CA LEU A 47 4.15 15.65 -6.22
C LEU A 47 5.61 15.97 -5.91
N ASP A 48 5.84 17.10 -5.25
CA ASP A 48 7.14 17.58 -4.79
C ASP A 48 7.15 17.71 -3.25
N ASP A 49 8.22 18.28 -2.69
CA ASP A 49 8.37 18.47 -1.24
C ASP A 49 7.41 19.50 -0.62
N LYS A 50 6.49 20.09 -1.38
CA LYS A 50 5.33 20.81 -0.79
C LYS A 50 4.36 19.87 -0.11
N TYR A 51 4.41 18.59 -0.46
CA TYR A 51 3.59 17.56 0.12
C TYR A 51 4.44 16.60 0.96
N GLU A 52 3.86 16.10 2.05
CA GLU A 52 4.38 14.95 2.79
C GLU A 52 3.45 13.75 2.64
N TYR A 53 4.05 12.57 2.57
CA TYR A 53 3.33 11.31 2.38
C TYR A 53 3.74 10.28 3.42
N GLY A 54 2.75 9.56 3.96
CA GLY A 54 2.97 8.54 4.98
C GLY A 54 1.82 7.54 5.07
N PHE A 55 2.01 6.51 5.89
CA PHE A 55 1.02 5.46 6.09
C PHE A 55 0.78 5.18 7.57
N SER A 56 -0.49 5.11 7.96
CA SER A 56 -0.92 4.61 9.26
C SER A 56 -1.66 3.28 9.12
N PHE A 57 -1.58 2.45 10.16
CA PHE A 57 -2.13 1.11 10.16
C PHE A 57 -3.13 0.96 11.31
N ALA A 58 -4.24 0.29 11.04
CA ALA A 58 -5.22 -0.06 12.03
C ALA A 58 -5.66 -1.52 11.86
N ARG A 59 -6.06 -2.18 12.95
CA ARG A 59 -6.43 -3.59 12.96
C ARG A 59 -7.79 -3.80 13.59
N SER A 60 -8.58 -4.69 12.99
CA SER A 60 -9.75 -5.34 13.57
C SER A 60 -9.49 -6.84 13.71
N ALA A 61 -9.58 -7.36 14.94
CA ALA A 61 -9.37 -8.79 15.18
C ALA A 61 -10.53 -9.64 14.62
N LEU A 62 -11.76 -9.13 14.72
CA LEU A 62 -12.99 -9.87 14.39
C LEU A 62 -13.58 -9.51 13.02
N GLY A 63 -13.09 -8.46 12.35
CA GLY A 63 -13.64 -8.01 11.07
C GLY A 63 -15.01 -7.33 11.20
N ASN A 64 -15.39 -6.92 12.40
CA ASN A 64 -16.64 -6.21 12.69
C ASN A 64 -16.59 -4.71 12.34
N ASN A 65 -15.72 -4.32 11.39
CA ASN A 65 -15.44 -2.95 10.97
C ASN A 65 -14.97 -1.99 12.09
N GLN A 66 -14.61 -2.50 13.27
CA GLN A 66 -14.01 -1.72 14.36
C GLN A 66 -12.48 -1.83 14.28
N PHE A 67 -11.85 -0.79 13.75
CA PHE A 67 -10.41 -0.75 13.55
C PHE A 67 -9.72 0.12 14.61
N ASN A 68 -8.83 -0.51 15.40
CA ASN A 68 -8.01 0.18 16.37
C ASN A 68 -6.66 0.56 15.77
N ALA A 69 -6.14 1.75 16.08
CA ALA A 69 -4.83 2.18 15.64
C ALA A 69 -3.75 1.18 16.10
N TYR A 70 -2.84 0.84 15.19
CA TYR A 70 -1.75 -0.08 15.44
C TYR A 70 -0.42 0.69 15.41
N PRO A 71 0.55 0.39 16.29
CA PRO A 71 1.76 1.21 16.45
C PRO A 71 2.74 1.15 15.25
N MET A 72 2.46 0.33 14.24
CA MET A 72 3.21 0.31 12.98
C MET A 72 2.80 1.51 12.11
N LYS A 73 3.79 2.20 11.54
CA LYS A 73 3.60 3.29 10.58
C LYS A 73 4.77 3.36 9.60
N ILE A 74 4.52 3.84 8.40
CA ILE A 74 5.57 4.39 7.53
C ILE A 74 5.54 5.90 7.80
N PRO A 75 6.57 6.45 8.47
CA PRO A 75 6.58 7.85 8.86
C PRO A 75 6.35 8.78 7.66
N SER A 76 5.55 9.82 7.87
CA SER A 76 5.37 10.88 6.88
C SER A 76 6.70 11.55 6.59
N ARG A 77 6.98 11.78 5.31
CA ARG A 77 8.13 12.54 4.83
C ARG A 77 7.73 13.38 3.63
N PRO A 78 8.42 14.52 3.39
CA PRO A 78 8.32 15.23 2.11
C PRO A 78 8.52 14.26 0.93
N ILE A 79 7.79 14.44 -0.16
CA ILE A 79 7.72 13.45 -1.25
C ILE A 79 9.09 13.06 -1.79
N CYS A 80 10.01 14.00 -2.06
CA CYS A 80 11.34 13.65 -2.58
C CYS A 80 12.12 12.76 -1.61
N GLN A 81 11.97 13.02 -0.31
CA GLN A 81 12.57 12.18 0.72
C GLN A 81 11.87 10.82 0.81
N PHE A 82 10.54 10.78 0.70
CA PHE A 82 9.78 9.53 0.65
C PHE A 82 10.23 8.66 -0.52
N LEU A 83 10.47 9.26 -1.69
CA LEU A 83 10.89 8.57 -2.91
C LEU A 83 12.29 7.96 -2.78
N SER A 84 13.25 8.74 -2.30
CA SER A 84 14.64 8.27 -2.11
C SER A 84 14.80 7.26 -0.96
N THR A 85 13.89 7.25 0.01
CA THR A 85 13.93 6.34 1.17
C THR A 85 13.02 5.13 0.98
N TYR A 86 11.72 5.27 1.29
CA TYR A 86 10.79 4.15 1.35
C TYR A 86 10.45 3.61 -0.03
N TYR A 87 10.12 4.47 -0.99
CA TYR A 87 9.75 4.02 -2.33
C TYR A 87 10.90 3.25 -2.98
N ARG A 88 12.13 3.81 -3.00
CA ARG A 88 13.30 3.17 -3.60
C ARG A 88 13.62 1.80 -3.00
N VAL A 89 13.49 1.64 -1.69
CA VAL A 89 13.71 0.35 -1.00
C VAL A 89 12.65 -0.68 -1.41
N TYR A 90 11.40 -0.24 -1.54
CA TYR A 90 10.26 -1.13 -1.74
C TYR A 90 9.79 -1.28 -3.20
N GLN A 91 10.41 -0.57 -4.15
CA GLN A 91 9.99 -0.55 -5.55
C GLN A 91 10.02 -1.92 -6.24
N HIS A 92 10.90 -2.82 -5.80
CA HIS A 92 10.98 -4.20 -6.30
C HIS A 92 9.65 -4.96 -6.13
N MET A 93 8.80 -4.57 -5.18
CA MET A 93 7.49 -5.20 -4.97
C MET A 93 6.48 -4.88 -6.06
N PHE A 94 6.52 -3.69 -6.63
CA PHE A 94 5.43 -3.19 -7.50
C PHE A 94 5.86 -2.87 -8.93
N LEU A 95 7.14 -2.59 -9.20
CA LEU A 95 7.60 -2.24 -10.55
C LEU A 95 7.41 -3.38 -11.57
N LYS A 96 7.40 -4.63 -11.13
CA LYS A 96 7.11 -5.77 -12.01
C LYS A 96 5.68 -5.76 -12.58
N TYR A 97 4.76 -5.11 -11.88
CA TYR A 97 3.33 -5.17 -12.17
C TYR A 97 2.73 -3.79 -12.47
N THR A 98 3.55 -2.76 -12.61
CA THR A 98 3.11 -1.37 -12.82
C THR A 98 4.05 -0.65 -13.80
N ASN A 99 3.60 0.50 -14.32
CA ASN A 99 4.47 1.48 -14.98
C ASN A 99 4.82 2.66 -14.07
N LEU A 100 4.78 2.47 -12.75
CA LEU A 100 5.27 3.51 -11.84
C LEU A 100 6.76 3.76 -12.12
N PRO A 101 7.25 5.00 -11.96
CA PRO A 101 8.63 5.34 -12.26
C PRO A 101 9.59 4.61 -11.32
N SER A 102 10.68 4.08 -11.86
CA SER A 102 11.76 3.50 -11.06
C SER A 102 12.63 4.62 -10.48
N VAL A 103 12.97 4.54 -9.20
CA VAL A 103 13.90 5.46 -8.52
C VAL A 103 15.29 4.85 -8.55
N GLN A 104 16.14 5.38 -9.42
CA GLN A 104 17.54 4.98 -9.57
C GLN A 104 18.44 5.78 -8.60
N GLU A 105 19.75 5.70 -8.76
CA GLU A 105 20.70 6.41 -7.89
C GLU A 105 20.65 7.92 -8.10
N GLU A 106 20.36 8.36 -9.32
CA GLU A 106 20.19 9.76 -9.72
C GLU A 106 18.96 10.41 -9.07
N GLY A 107 18.09 9.60 -8.46
CA GLY A 107 16.88 10.03 -7.78
C GLY A 107 15.69 10.24 -8.72
N LEU A 108 14.54 10.52 -8.12
CA LEU A 108 13.30 10.88 -8.80
C LEU A 108 12.62 11.93 -7.93
N CYS A 109 12.54 13.16 -8.42
CA CYS A 109 11.63 14.17 -7.89
C CYS A 109 11.47 15.33 -8.88
N PRO A 110 10.26 15.91 -9.08
CA PRO A 110 8.97 15.50 -8.49
C PRO A 110 8.53 14.09 -8.94
N PHE A 111 7.64 13.46 -8.17
CA PHE A 111 6.90 12.31 -8.69
C PHE A 111 5.97 12.82 -9.79
N PRO A 112 6.14 12.40 -11.05
CA PRO A 112 5.45 13.02 -12.17
C PRO A 112 3.95 12.74 -12.11
N LYS A 113 3.13 13.70 -12.53
CA LYS A 113 1.73 13.45 -12.86
C LYS A 113 1.63 12.53 -14.06
N GLY A 114 0.54 11.78 -14.13
CA GLY A 114 0.31 10.90 -15.27
C GLY A 114 -0.59 9.73 -14.94
N THR A 115 -0.68 8.84 -15.92
CA THR A 115 -1.55 7.67 -15.87
C THR A 115 -0.72 6.43 -15.62
N TYR A 116 -1.01 5.76 -14.52
CA TYR A 116 -0.30 4.59 -14.04
C TYR A 116 -1.22 3.37 -14.02
N TRP A 117 -0.79 2.30 -14.67
CA TRP A 117 -1.49 1.02 -14.67
C TRP A 117 -0.88 0.07 -13.63
N ALA A 118 -1.74 -0.80 -13.11
CA ALA A 118 -1.38 -2.00 -12.38
C ALA A 118 -1.96 -3.21 -13.13
N LYS A 119 -1.14 -4.24 -13.36
CA LYS A 119 -1.53 -5.49 -14.01
C LYS A 119 -1.23 -6.64 -13.08
N ASP A 120 -2.29 -7.18 -12.50
CA ASP A 120 -2.23 -8.30 -11.58
C ASP A 120 -1.21 -8.10 -10.45
N ALA A 121 -1.14 -6.86 -9.95
CA ALA A 121 -0.23 -6.46 -8.90
C ALA A 121 -0.67 -7.06 -7.56
N TYR A 122 0.23 -7.73 -6.86
CA TYR A 122 -0.01 -8.22 -5.49
C TYR A 122 1.14 -7.80 -4.57
N VAL A 123 0.87 -7.81 -3.28
CA VAL A 123 1.89 -7.61 -2.26
C VAL A 123 2.44 -8.97 -1.87
N ASP A 124 3.74 -9.18 -2.05
CA ASP A 124 4.43 -10.37 -1.52
C ASP A 124 4.37 -10.35 0.01
N SER A 125 3.85 -11.42 0.61
CA SER A 125 3.72 -11.51 2.06
C SER A 125 5.05 -11.64 2.79
N SER A 126 6.16 -11.87 2.10
CA SER A 126 7.53 -11.90 2.66
C SER A 126 7.92 -10.59 3.34
N VAL A 127 7.31 -9.47 2.96
CA VAL A 127 7.58 -8.14 3.53
C VAL A 127 6.80 -7.86 4.81
N VAL A 128 5.84 -8.71 5.15
CA VAL A 128 5.04 -8.60 6.37
C VAL A 128 5.80 -9.27 7.51
N PRO A 129 6.23 -8.53 8.56
CA PRO A 129 6.93 -9.14 9.68
C PRO A 129 6.09 -10.22 10.36
N GLN A 130 6.71 -11.33 10.78
CA GLN A 130 6.01 -12.42 11.46
C GLN A 130 5.32 -12.00 12.76
N ALA A 131 5.78 -10.92 13.40
CA ALA A 131 5.17 -10.34 14.58
C ALA A 131 3.83 -9.64 14.30
N VAL A 132 3.52 -9.30 13.04
CA VAL A 132 2.23 -8.70 12.65
C VAL A 132 1.12 -9.74 12.89
N PRO A 133 0.12 -9.43 13.74
CA PRO A 133 -0.93 -10.39 14.06
C PRO A 133 -1.90 -10.61 12.89
N GLU A 134 -2.51 -11.80 12.87
CA GLU A 134 -3.62 -12.10 11.95
C GLU A 134 -4.82 -11.18 12.21
N GLY A 135 -5.70 -11.07 11.22
CA GLY A 135 -6.94 -10.30 11.30
C GLY A 135 -7.13 -9.40 10.10
N PHE A 136 -8.01 -8.42 10.27
CA PHE A 136 -8.35 -7.45 9.24
C PHE A 136 -7.58 -6.17 9.46
N TRP A 137 -6.98 -5.66 8.40
CA TRP A 137 -6.08 -4.52 8.42
C TRP A 137 -6.64 -3.43 7.54
N ARG A 138 -6.53 -2.20 8.04
CA ARG A 138 -6.79 -0.98 7.28
C ARG A 138 -5.50 -0.18 7.23
N VAL A 139 -4.99 0.03 6.03
CA VAL A 139 -3.84 0.89 5.77
C VAL A 139 -4.33 2.20 5.19
N ARG A 140 -4.01 3.31 5.85
CA ARG A 140 -4.41 4.65 5.41
C ARG A 140 -3.19 5.41 4.91
N PRO A 141 -3.07 5.65 3.60
CA PRO A 141 -2.18 6.67 3.08
C PRO A 141 -2.72 8.07 3.41
N GLU A 142 -1.82 8.99 3.73
CA GLU A 142 -2.14 10.40 3.90
C GLU A 142 -1.14 11.25 3.12
N LEU A 143 -1.65 12.14 2.27
CA LEU A 143 -0.90 13.21 1.64
C LEU A 143 -1.30 14.52 2.31
N ARG A 144 -0.32 15.25 2.85
CA ARG A 144 -0.54 16.53 3.54
C ARG A 144 0.28 17.64 2.90
N LEU A 145 -0.19 18.87 3.00
CA LEU A 145 0.61 20.05 2.70
C LEU A 145 1.61 20.27 3.83
N VAL A 146 2.88 20.44 3.50
CA VAL A 146 3.95 20.67 4.49
C VAL A 146 3.77 22.03 5.19
N GLU A 147 3.33 23.05 4.46
CA GLU A 147 3.15 24.41 4.99
C GLU A 147 2.06 24.47 6.08
N THR A 148 0.92 23.80 5.86
CA THR A 148 -0.25 23.91 6.73
C THR A 148 -0.49 22.68 7.62
N GLY A 149 0.10 21.52 7.27
CA GLY A 149 -0.16 20.23 7.90
C GLY A 149 -1.52 19.60 7.53
N GLU A 150 -2.30 20.24 6.65
CA GLU A 150 -3.63 19.80 6.24
C GLU A 150 -3.55 18.58 5.31
N ALA A 151 -4.41 17.58 5.54
CA ALA A 151 -4.52 16.41 4.68
C ALA A 151 -5.33 16.73 3.42
N VAL A 152 -4.68 16.69 2.26
CA VAL A 152 -5.26 17.04 0.96
C VAL A 152 -5.72 15.82 0.16
N ALA A 153 -5.14 14.65 0.42
CA ALA A 153 -5.62 13.39 -0.13
C ALA A 153 -5.49 12.25 0.90
N THR A 154 -6.50 11.40 0.96
CA THR A 154 -6.45 10.20 1.80
C THR A 154 -7.39 9.12 1.28
N GLY A 155 -7.08 7.88 1.63
CA GLY A 155 -7.88 6.72 1.31
C GLY A 155 -7.69 5.63 2.33
N SER A 156 -8.20 4.44 2.05
CA SER A 156 -8.01 3.27 2.91
C SER A 156 -7.94 2.01 2.06
N PHE A 157 -6.90 1.22 2.29
CA PHE A 157 -6.76 -0.12 1.74
C PHE A 157 -7.11 -1.12 2.83
N TYR A 158 -7.93 -2.10 2.47
CA TYR A 158 -8.38 -3.14 3.39
C TYR A 158 -7.81 -4.49 2.94
N SER A 159 -7.24 -5.21 3.89
CA SER A 159 -6.71 -6.54 3.66
C SER A 159 -6.94 -7.45 4.87
N ARG A 160 -6.85 -8.75 4.66
CA ARG A 160 -6.86 -9.76 5.71
C ARG A 160 -5.52 -10.46 5.73
N ILE A 161 -4.93 -10.55 6.92
CA ILE A 161 -3.71 -11.31 7.16
C ILE A 161 -4.09 -12.62 7.85
N THR A 162 -3.66 -13.74 7.28
CA THR A 162 -3.84 -15.09 7.84
C THR A 162 -2.49 -15.80 7.88
N LYS A 163 -2.27 -16.67 8.87
CA LYS A 163 -1.06 -17.44 9.08
C LYS A 163 -1.39 -18.93 8.99
N GLU A 164 -0.79 -19.62 8.02
CA GLU A 164 -0.90 -21.06 7.87
C GLU A 164 0.40 -21.72 8.38
N TRP A 165 0.27 -22.72 9.24
CA TRP A 165 1.38 -23.53 9.72
C TRP A 165 1.41 -24.85 8.95
N TYR A 166 2.48 -25.10 8.21
CA TYR A 166 2.74 -26.43 7.66
C TYR A 166 3.57 -27.22 8.66
N SER A 167 3.01 -28.32 9.16
CA SER A 167 3.75 -29.35 9.89
C SER A 167 4.34 -30.34 8.87
N ASP A 168 5.65 -30.35 8.71
CA ASP A 168 6.37 -31.42 8.00
C ASP A 168 6.43 -32.69 8.88
N VAL A 169 5.27 -33.15 9.35
CA VAL A 169 5.15 -34.43 10.05
C VAL A 169 4.56 -35.42 9.05
N VAL A 170 5.45 -35.99 8.25
CA VAL A 170 5.20 -37.33 7.71
C VAL A 170 5.25 -38.25 8.94
N PHE A 171 4.08 -38.70 9.41
CA PHE A 171 4.04 -39.83 10.30
C PHE A 171 4.54 -41.05 9.49
N LEU A 172 5.80 -41.43 9.71
CA LEU A 172 6.34 -42.75 9.36
C LEU A 172 6.18 -43.66 10.58
#